data_AF-X0U389-F1
#
_entry.id   AF-X0U389-F1
#
_cell.length_a   1.000
_cell.length_b   1.000
_cell.length_c   1.000
_cell.angle_alpha   90.00
_cell.angle_beta   90.00
_cell.angle_gamma   90.00
#
_symmetry.space_group_name_H-M   'P 1'
#
loop_
_entity.id
_entity.type
_entity.pdbx_description
1 polymer ?
#
loop_
_entity_poly.entity_id
_entity_poly.type
_entity_poly.pdbx_seq_one_letter_code
_entity_poly.pdbx_strand_id
1 'polypeptide(L)'
;DEKHPCRPKDMYSTTKRMQELLALTYYYQYKVPITILRLTAVVGSGGKGGGRSWRKFAESLAEGKKIQIPHFSPEELCHYVDIRDVARMFIATAEHPKAIGEAFNCAGPEPIRGFEFAAIVKNLVADIKIEYGFPWSMAQGNEIAIDMTKAEKLINYKPKYTMVETIKNIKDWVDSGGLEKEHVKKESFQDGIAEN
;
A
#
# COMPACT_ATOMS: atom_id res chain seq x y z
N ASP A 1 -3.79 -12.64 12.07
CA ASP A 1 -2.66 -13.47 11.60
C ASP A 1 -3.02 -14.07 10.22
N GLU A 2 -2.18 -14.93 9.65
CA GLU A 2 -2.43 -15.56 8.35
C GLU A 2 -3.52 -16.64 8.39
N LYS A 3 -3.94 -17.08 9.60
CA LYS A 3 -5.02 -18.05 9.82
C LYS A 3 -6.40 -17.40 9.84
N HIS A 4 -6.49 -16.07 9.86
CA HIS A 4 -7.76 -15.35 9.82
C HIS A 4 -8.62 -15.81 8.63
N PRO A 5 -9.92 -16.09 8.83
CA PRO A 5 -10.78 -16.58 7.75
C PRO A 5 -10.81 -15.64 6.54
N CYS A 6 -10.49 -16.16 5.35
CA CYS A 6 -10.55 -15.39 4.11
C CYS A 6 -12.00 -15.30 3.60
N ARG A 7 -12.67 -14.18 3.87
CA ARG A 7 -14.04 -13.88 3.44
C ARG A 7 -14.09 -12.59 2.61
N PRO A 8 -13.61 -12.61 1.35
CA PRO A 8 -13.60 -11.42 0.50
C PRO A 8 -15.03 -10.87 0.32
N LYS A 9 -15.17 -9.54 0.26
CA LYS A 9 -16.46 -8.86 0.18
C LYS A 9 -16.73 -8.19 -1.17
N ASP A 10 -15.74 -8.18 -2.06
CA ASP A 10 -15.82 -7.54 -3.36
C ASP A 10 -15.15 -8.41 -4.44
N MET A 11 -15.40 -8.07 -5.71
CA MET A 11 -14.90 -8.84 -6.84
C MET A 11 -13.37 -8.83 -6.91
N TYR A 12 -12.73 -7.71 -6.62
CA TYR A 12 -11.28 -7.60 -6.65
C TYR A 12 -10.64 -8.50 -5.60
N SER A 13 -11.07 -8.42 -4.33
CA SER A 13 -10.57 -9.27 -3.24
C SER A 13 -10.88 -10.76 -3.48
N THR A 14 -12.02 -11.06 -4.11
CA THR A 14 -12.37 -12.43 -4.52
C THR A 14 -11.38 -12.97 -5.55
N THR A 15 -11.09 -12.20 -6.61
CA THR A 15 -10.10 -12.63 -7.63
C THR A 15 -8.70 -12.80 -7.04
N LYS A 16 -8.29 -11.93 -6.10
CA LYS A 16 -7.01 -12.05 -5.40
C LYS A 16 -6.93 -13.29 -4.53
N ARG A 17 -8.02 -13.66 -3.84
CA ARG A 17 -8.08 -14.92 -3.10
C ARG A 17 -8.00 -16.14 -4.02
N MET A 18 -8.64 -16.10 -5.19
CA MET A 18 -8.52 -17.18 -6.18
C MET A 18 -7.08 -17.34 -6.67
N GLN A 19 -6.37 -16.25 -6.96
CA GLN A 19 -4.95 -16.29 -7.34
C GLN A 19 -4.09 -16.98 -6.28
N GLU A 20 -4.31 -16.69 -5.00
CA GLU A 20 -3.60 -17.34 -3.90
C GLU A 20 -3.84 -18.87 -3.88
N LEU A 21 -5.09 -19.30 -4.03
CA LEU A 21 -5.44 -20.73 -4.03
C LEU A 21 -4.84 -21.47 -5.23
N LEU A 22 -4.88 -20.86 -6.41
CA LEU A 22 -4.29 -21.42 -7.63
C LEU A 22 -2.78 -21.57 -7.49
N ALA A 23 -2.10 -20.54 -6.99
CA ALA A 23 -0.66 -20.60 -6.74
C ALA A 23 -0.30 -21.72 -5.73
N LEU A 24 -1.01 -21.81 -4.60
CA LEU A 24 -0.77 -22.89 -3.64
C LEU A 24 -1.06 -24.29 -4.22
N THR A 25 -2.02 -24.41 -5.13
CA THR A 25 -2.28 -25.68 -5.84
C THR A 25 -1.06 -26.12 -6.63
N TYR A 26 -0.40 -25.20 -7.35
CA TYR A 26 0.84 -25.49 -8.07
C TYR A 26 1.97 -25.91 -7.14
N TYR A 27 2.10 -25.28 -5.97
CA TYR A 27 3.07 -25.69 -4.97
C TYR A 27 2.80 -27.12 -4.48
N TYR A 28 1.56 -27.44 -4.10
CA TYR A 28 1.25 -28.76 -3.56
C TYR A 28 1.38 -29.88 -4.58
N GLN A 29 0.91 -29.66 -5.81
CA GLN A 29 0.88 -30.67 -6.88
C GLN A 29 2.22 -30.83 -7.59
N TYR A 30 2.91 -29.72 -7.87
CA TYR A 30 4.08 -29.70 -8.76
C TYR A 30 5.37 -29.24 -8.09
N LYS A 31 5.33 -28.88 -6.80
CA LYS A 31 6.49 -28.39 -6.03
C LYS A 31 7.15 -27.15 -6.63
N VAL A 32 6.41 -26.35 -7.39
CA VAL A 32 6.86 -25.03 -7.82
C VAL A 32 7.09 -24.17 -6.58
N PRO A 33 8.28 -23.58 -6.38
CA PRO A 33 8.57 -22.78 -5.20
C PRO A 33 7.74 -21.49 -5.24
N ILE A 34 6.74 -21.41 -4.35
CA ILE A 34 5.77 -20.31 -4.31
C ILE A 34 5.72 -19.75 -2.91
N THR A 35 5.71 -18.43 -2.81
CA THR A 35 5.43 -17.69 -1.57
C THR A 35 4.29 -16.72 -1.83
N ILE A 36 3.35 -16.61 -0.89
CA ILE A 36 2.23 -15.66 -0.98
C ILE A 36 2.51 -14.46 -0.08
N LEU A 37 2.32 -13.26 -0.63
CA LEU A 37 2.35 -12.01 0.13
C LEU A 37 0.97 -11.35 0.14
N ARG A 38 0.42 -11.13 1.34
CA ARG A 38 -0.83 -10.40 1.57
C ARG A 38 -0.50 -8.97 2.00
N LEU A 39 -0.35 -8.10 1.00
CA LEU A 39 -0.01 -6.70 1.21
C LEU A 39 -1.23 -5.91 1.69
N THR A 40 -1.03 -5.02 2.66
CA THR A 40 -2.01 -3.96 2.94
C THR A 40 -1.89 -2.83 1.90
N ALA A 41 -2.61 -1.72 2.09
CA ALA A 41 -2.47 -0.59 1.17
C ALA A 41 -1.05 -0.04 1.25
N VAL A 42 -0.35 -0.17 0.13
CA VAL A 42 1.03 0.26 -0.06
C VAL A 42 1.05 1.78 -0.22
N VAL A 43 1.95 2.44 0.50
CA VAL A 43 2.12 3.90 0.53
C VAL A 43 3.57 4.22 0.19
N GLY A 44 3.81 5.23 -0.64
CA GLY A 44 5.18 5.67 -0.92
C GLY A 44 5.32 6.62 -2.11
N SER A 45 6.51 7.20 -2.24
CA SER A 45 6.90 8.09 -3.34
C SER A 45 6.89 7.39 -4.69
N GLY A 46 6.57 8.10 -5.78
CA GLY A 46 6.58 7.54 -7.14
C GLY A 46 5.46 6.51 -7.42
N GLY A 47 4.52 6.35 -6.49
CA GLY A 47 3.39 5.44 -6.67
C GLY A 47 2.42 5.90 -7.76
N LYS A 48 2.45 5.23 -8.91
CA LYS A 48 1.45 5.38 -10.01
C LYS A 48 0.13 4.63 -9.77
N GLY A 49 0.03 3.92 -8.64
CA GLY A 49 -0.96 2.86 -8.37
C GLY A 49 -2.42 3.31 -8.51
N GLY A 50 -3.19 2.54 -9.30
CA GLY A 50 -4.60 2.77 -9.58
C GLY A 50 -5.50 2.92 -8.34
N GLY A 51 -6.64 3.61 -8.51
CA GLY A 51 -7.65 3.89 -7.48
C GLY A 51 -7.20 4.80 -6.32
N ARG A 52 -5.99 4.58 -5.78
CA ARG A 52 -5.36 5.24 -4.64
C ARG A 52 -4.06 5.91 -5.08
N SER A 53 -4.20 6.90 -5.95
CA SER A 53 -3.06 7.58 -6.55
C SER A 53 -2.32 8.41 -5.49
N TRP A 54 -1.25 7.86 -4.92
CA TRP A 54 -0.32 8.60 -4.05
C TRP A 54 0.34 9.77 -4.76
N ARG A 55 0.34 9.74 -6.10
CA ARG A 55 0.64 10.90 -6.93
C ARG A 55 -0.30 12.08 -6.64
N LYS A 56 -1.63 11.87 -6.60
CA LYS A 56 -2.58 12.94 -6.21
C LYS A 56 -2.35 13.43 -4.79
N PHE A 57 -2.07 12.50 -3.87
CA PHE A 57 -1.71 12.86 -2.49
C PHE A 57 -0.45 13.74 -2.46
N ALA A 58 0.58 13.38 -3.23
CA ALA A 58 1.80 14.16 -3.38
C ALA A 58 1.57 15.53 -4.04
N GLU A 59 0.70 15.62 -5.05
CA GLU A 59 0.28 16.89 -5.67
C GLU A 59 -0.45 17.79 -4.66
N SER A 60 -1.34 17.22 -3.84
CA SER A 60 -2.00 17.96 -2.75
C SER A 60 -1.03 18.43 -1.68
N LEU A 61 -0.01 17.63 -1.34
CA LEU A 61 1.07 18.04 -0.44
C LEU A 61 1.90 19.19 -1.04
N ALA A 62 2.13 19.18 -2.35
CA ALA A 62 2.82 20.26 -3.05
C ALA A 62 1.99 21.55 -3.11
N GLU A 63 0.69 21.44 -3.35
CA GLU A 63 -0.22 22.59 -3.38
C GLU A 63 -0.42 23.20 -1.98
N GLY A 64 -0.41 22.37 -0.93
CA GLY A 64 -0.47 22.79 0.47
C GLY A 64 -1.81 23.39 0.93
N LYS A 65 -2.84 23.43 0.08
CA LYS A 65 -4.14 24.03 0.43
C LYS A 65 -5.12 23.04 1.06
N LYS A 66 -5.29 21.87 0.43
CA LYS A 66 -6.24 20.84 0.85
C LYS A 66 -5.76 19.46 0.47
N ILE A 67 -6.11 18.46 1.27
CA ILE A 67 -5.76 17.07 1.00
C ILE A 67 -6.82 16.13 1.55
N GLN A 68 -7.29 15.23 0.70
CA GLN A 68 -8.10 14.11 1.13
C GLN A 68 -7.17 12.99 1.60
N ILE A 69 -7.21 12.66 2.89
CA ILE A 69 -6.40 11.57 3.43
C ILE A 69 -7.09 10.22 3.19
N PRO A 70 -6.37 9.09 3.15
CA PRO A 70 -6.90 7.78 2.78
C PRO A 70 -7.76 7.12 3.88
N HIS A 71 -8.53 7.92 4.61
CA HIS A 71 -9.41 7.52 5.70
C HIS A 71 -10.86 7.96 5.45
N PHE A 72 -11.81 7.13 5.85
CA PHE A 72 -13.24 7.42 5.81
C PHE A 72 -13.65 8.36 6.94
N SER A 73 -13.13 8.17 8.16
CA SER A 73 -13.40 9.01 9.33
C SER A 73 -12.14 9.20 10.18
N PRO A 74 -12.12 10.14 11.15
CA PRO A 74 -11.01 10.31 12.08
C PRO A 74 -10.71 9.06 12.93
N GLU A 75 -11.74 8.31 13.29
CA GLU A 75 -11.66 7.15 14.18
C GLU A 75 -11.28 5.86 13.44
N GLU A 76 -11.43 5.82 12.12
CA GLU A 76 -11.11 4.64 11.30
C GLU A 76 -9.65 4.21 11.52
N LEU A 77 -9.45 2.94 11.86
CA LEU A 77 -8.13 2.35 12.06
C LEU A 77 -7.72 1.59 10.80
N CYS A 78 -6.66 2.04 10.14
CA CYS A 78 -6.10 1.42 8.94
C CYS A 78 -4.66 0.96 9.21
N HIS A 79 -4.22 -0.11 8.54
CA HIS A 79 -2.84 -0.58 8.68
C HIS A 79 -2.14 -0.56 7.32
N TYR A 80 -1.36 0.48 7.06
CA TYR A 80 -0.66 0.70 5.79
C TYR A 80 0.73 0.04 5.78
N VAL A 81 1.36 -0.05 4.61
CA VAL A 81 2.75 -0.52 4.47
C VAL A 81 3.54 0.39 3.54
N ASP A 82 4.79 0.69 3.89
CA ASP A 82 5.69 1.48 3.04
C ASP A 82 6.14 0.66 1.82
N ILE A 83 6.20 1.28 0.64
CA ILE A 83 6.65 0.63 -0.60
C ILE A 83 8.07 0.03 -0.49
N ARG A 84 8.95 0.64 0.31
CA ARG A 84 10.31 0.14 0.55
C ARG A 84 10.29 -1.12 1.42
N ASP A 85 9.34 -1.22 2.37
CA ASP A 85 9.14 -2.45 3.14
C ASP A 85 8.52 -3.54 2.27
N VAL A 86 7.60 -3.21 1.37
CA VAL A 86 7.11 -4.18 0.37
C VAL A 86 8.29 -4.75 -0.44
N ALA A 87 9.17 -3.90 -0.97
CA ALA A 87 10.36 -4.35 -1.71
C ALA A 87 11.27 -5.26 -0.85
N ARG A 88 11.53 -4.89 0.40
CA ARG A 88 12.31 -5.71 1.34
C ARG A 88 11.64 -7.07 1.60
N MET A 89 10.31 -7.11 1.71
CA MET A 89 9.56 -8.35 1.92
C MET A 89 9.66 -9.28 0.72
N PHE A 90 9.60 -8.75 -0.51
CA PHE A 90 9.81 -9.54 -1.73
C PHE A 90 11.21 -10.16 -1.75
N ILE A 91 12.26 -9.39 -1.44
CA ILE A 91 13.63 -9.90 -1.39
C ILE A 91 13.76 -10.97 -0.29
N ALA A 92 13.31 -10.66 0.93
CA ALA A 92 13.40 -11.58 2.06
C ALA A 92 12.68 -12.91 1.79
N THR A 93 11.51 -12.87 1.17
CA THR A 93 10.75 -14.10 0.85
C THR A 93 11.25 -14.85 -0.36
N ALA A 94 11.89 -14.18 -1.33
CA ALA A 94 12.53 -14.82 -2.46
C ALA A 94 13.80 -15.58 -2.06
N GLU A 95 14.54 -15.06 -1.07
CA GLU A 95 15.84 -15.61 -0.67
C GLU A 95 15.77 -16.59 0.51
N HIS A 96 14.67 -16.62 1.26
CA HIS A 96 14.55 -17.43 2.48
C HIS A 96 13.85 -18.79 2.23
N PRO A 97 14.53 -19.95 2.38
CA PRO A 97 13.95 -21.25 2.05
C PRO A 97 12.67 -21.60 2.83
N LYS A 98 12.53 -21.15 4.08
CA LYS A 98 11.32 -21.36 4.89
C LYS A 98 10.10 -20.53 4.44
N ALA A 99 10.26 -19.67 3.43
CA ALA A 99 9.15 -18.92 2.86
C ALA A 99 8.37 -19.76 1.82
N ILE A 100 9.00 -20.78 1.25
CA ILE A 100 8.41 -21.63 0.21
C ILE A 100 7.21 -22.38 0.79
N GLY A 101 6.06 -22.28 0.11
CA GLY A 101 4.79 -22.88 0.50
C GLY A 101 3.99 -22.06 1.50
N GLU A 102 4.53 -20.93 1.96
CA GLU A 102 3.93 -20.12 3.01
C GLU A 102 3.22 -18.89 2.47
N ALA A 103 2.22 -18.43 3.22
CA ALA A 103 1.67 -17.09 3.10
C ALA A 103 2.18 -16.21 4.24
N PHE A 104 2.48 -14.96 3.93
CA PHE A 104 2.83 -13.93 4.91
C PHE A 104 1.96 -12.70 4.71
N ASN A 105 1.50 -12.15 5.83
CA ASN A 105 1.03 -10.78 5.82
C ASN A 105 2.19 -9.82 5.54
N CYS A 106 1.89 -8.64 4.99
CA CYS A 106 2.86 -7.56 4.81
C CYS A 106 2.19 -6.23 5.12
N ALA A 107 2.48 -5.73 6.32
CA ALA A 107 1.97 -4.49 6.86
C ALA A 107 3.14 -3.67 7.45
N GLY A 108 2.88 -2.40 7.78
CA GLY A 108 3.81 -1.54 8.49
C GLY A 108 4.03 -1.99 9.94
N PRO A 109 4.81 -1.22 10.72
CA PRO A 109 5.07 -1.56 12.12
C PRO A 109 3.80 -1.55 12.98
N GLU A 110 2.91 -0.57 12.76
CA GLU A 110 1.71 -0.37 13.55
C GLU A 110 0.55 0.16 12.68
N PRO A 111 -0.71 -0.14 13.03
CA PRO A 111 -1.87 0.52 12.45
C PRO A 111 -1.94 1.99 12.91
N ILE A 112 -2.71 2.80 12.19
CA ILE A 112 -2.86 4.24 12.43
C ILE A 112 -4.33 4.65 12.30
N ARG A 113 -4.80 5.52 13.20
CA ARG A 113 -6.11 6.16 13.11
C ARG A 113 -6.10 7.37 12.19
N GLY A 114 -7.25 7.70 11.61
CA GLY A 114 -7.38 8.83 10.69
C GLY A 114 -6.93 10.16 11.28
N PHE A 115 -7.21 10.43 12.56
CA PHE A 115 -6.75 11.65 13.24
C PHE A 115 -5.23 11.70 13.41
N GLU A 116 -4.56 10.56 13.61
CA GLU A 116 -3.10 10.47 13.73
C GLU A 116 -2.46 10.73 12.37
N PHE A 117 -3.01 10.12 11.31
CA PHE A 117 -2.58 10.39 9.93
C PHE A 117 -2.73 11.89 9.61
N ALA A 118 -3.86 12.49 9.95
CA ALA A 118 -4.11 13.92 9.76
C ALA A 118 -3.08 14.79 10.50
N ALA A 119 -2.71 14.43 11.72
CA ALA A 119 -1.70 15.12 12.50
C ALA A 119 -0.32 15.07 11.83
N ILE A 120 0.09 13.92 11.28
CA ILE A 120 1.35 13.78 10.54
C ILE A 120 1.39 14.75 9.35
N VAL A 121 0.30 14.81 8.58
CA VAL A 121 0.21 15.69 7.41
C VAL A 121 0.27 17.17 7.80
N LYS A 122 -0.47 17.59 8.84
CA LYS A 122 -0.44 18.98 9.35
C LYS A 122 0.93 19.38 9.90
N ASN A 123 1.67 18.44 10.49
CA ASN A 123 3.03 18.70 10.97
C ASN A 123 4.02 18.92 9.82
N LEU A 124 3.77 18.34 8.64
CA LEU A 124 4.63 18.49 7.46
C LEU A 124 4.25 19.71 6.59
N VAL A 125 2.97 20.06 6.56
CA VAL A 125 2.46 21.20 5.80
C VAL A 125 1.49 21.99 6.69
N ALA A 126 1.95 23.13 7.19
CA ALA A 126 1.15 24.02 8.00
C ALA A 126 -0.10 24.49 7.22
N ASP A 127 -1.20 24.72 7.93
CA ASP A 127 -2.47 25.25 7.41
C ASP A 127 -3.20 24.42 6.34
N ILE A 128 -2.71 23.22 6.00
CA ILE A 128 -3.37 22.34 5.05
C ILE A 128 -4.74 21.86 5.57
N LYS A 129 -5.79 22.03 4.76
CA LYS A 129 -7.13 21.53 5.08
C LYS A 129 -7.20 20.02 4.88
N ILE A 130 -7.47 19.26 5.95
CA ILE A 130 -7.67 17.81 5.89
C ILE A 130 -9.12 17.47 5.56
N GLU A 131 -9.33 16.58 4.61
CA GLU A 131 -10.64 16.04 4.24
C GLU A 131 -10.68 14.52 4.45
N TYR A 132 -11.74 14.04 5.11
CA TYR A 132 -12.05 12.63 5.30
C TYR A 132 -13.06 12.16 4.24
N GLY A 133 -13.63 10.95 4.39
CA GLY A 133 -14.62 10.39 3.48
C GLY A 133 -14.01 9.79 2.22
N PHE A 134 -12.76 9.30 2.31
CA PHE A 134 -12.12 8.62 1.18
C PHE A 134 -12.90 7.34 0.83
N PRO A 135 -13.59 7.25 -0.32
CA PRO A 135 -14.58 6.18 -0.58
C PRO A 135 -13.98 4.77 -0.64
N TRP A 136 -12.68 4.70 -0.91
CA TRP A 136 -11.94 3.45 -1.07
C TRP A 136 -10.94 3.24 0.07
N SER A 137 -11.24 3.76 1.27
CA SER A 137 -10.41 3.54 2.46
C SER A 137 -10.26 2.05 2.69
N MET A 138 -9.15 1.65 3.34
CA MET A 138 -8.85 0.23 3.51
C MET A 138 -9.89 -0.47 4.39
N ALA A 139 -10.29 0.18 5.49
CA ALA A 139 -11.19 -0.40 6.48
C ALA A 139 -12.67 -0.05 6.24
N GLN A 140 -12.97 0.80 5.25
CA GLN A 140 -14.34 1.24 4.91
C GLN A 140 -15.12 1.74 6.15
N GLY A 141 -14.46 2.53 6.99
CA GLY A 141 -15.00 3.08 8.24
C GLY A 141 -14.89 2.15 9.46
N ASN A 142 -14.28 0.98 9.32
CA ASN A 142 -14.06 0.03 10.42
C ASN A 142 -12.61 0.06 10.92
N GLU A 143 -12.19 -1.03 11.57
CA GLU A 143 -10.83 -1.20 12.06
C GLU A 143 -10.16 -2.39 11.37
N ILE A 144 -8.95 -2.18 10.85
CA ILE A 144 -8.07 -3.22 10.32
C ILE A 144 -6.71 -3.09 10.99
N ALA A 145 -6.30 -4.18 11.64
CA ALA A 145 -4.95 -4.37 12.17
C ALA A 145 -4.43 -5.74 11.72
N ILE A 146 -3.20 -5.79 11.25
CA ILE A 146 -2.57 -6.97 10.67
C ILE A 146 -1.43 -7.43 11.56
N ASP A 147 -1.46 -8.71 11.91
CA ASP A 147 -0.39 -9.38 12.65
C ASP A 147 0.70 -9.86 11.69
N MET A 148 1.95 -9.53 12.03
CA MET A 148 3.17 -9.85 11.29
C MET A 148 4.07 -10.87 12.02
N THR A 149 3.60 -11.44 13.13
CA THR A 149 4.38 -12.32 14.01
C THR A 149 4.98 -13.52 13.26
N LYS A 150 4.29 -14.05 12.26
CA LYS A 150 4.79 -15.17 11.46
C LYS A 150 6.03 -14.79 10.64
N ALA A 151 6.03 -13.63 10.00
CA ALA A 151 7.17 -13.15 9.22
C ALA A 151 8.40 -12.92 10.11
N GLU A 152 8.19 -12.36 11.30
CA GLU A 152 9.24 -12.22 12.31
C GLU A 152 9.82 -13.58 12.72
N LYS A 153 8.97 -14.53 13.12
CA LYS A 153 9.45 -15.83 13.65
C LYS A 153 10.07 -16.72 12.60
N LEU A 154 9.53 -16.73 11.37
CA LEU A 154 9.89 -17.73 10.37
C LEU A 154 11.03 -17.28 9.46
N ILE A 155 11.09 -15.98 9.14
CA ILE A 155 12.06 -15.41 8.20
C ILE A 155 12.80 -14.19 8.77
N ASN A 156 12.66 -13.90 10.06
CA ASN A 156 13.29 -12.76 10.74
C ASN A 156 13.00 -11.40 10.08
N TYR A 157 11.81 -11.25 9.50
CA TYR A 157 11.41 -10.03 8.81
C TYR A 157 10.63 -9.10 9.75
N LYS A 158 11.02 -7.82 9.76
CA LYS A 158 10.27 -6.72 10.38
C LYS A 158 10.19 -5.50 9.44
N PRO A 159 9.01 -4.86 9.32
CA PRO A 159 8.89 -3.58 8.64
C PRO A 159 9.73 -2.53 9.37
N LYS A 160 10.28 -1.57 8.62
CA LYS A 160 11.20 -0.56 9.13
C LYS A 160 10.57 0.83 9.17
N TYR A 161 9.69 1.14 8.22
CA TYR A 161 9.25 2.51 8.00
C TYR A 161 7.88 2.72 8.63
N THR A 162 7.83 3.68 9.55
CA THR A 162 6.60 4.17 10.16
C THR A 162 5.84 5.07 9.20
N MET A 163 4.54 5.29 9.46
CA MET A 163 3.73 6.21 8.65
C MET A 163 4.26 7.65 8.65
N VAL A 164 4.91 8.09 9.75
CA VAL A 164 5.58 9.38 9.83
C VAL A 164 6.70 9.46 8.78
N GLU A 165 7.58 8.46 8.76
CA GLU A 165 8.70 8.39 7.82
C GLU A 165 8.24 8.20 6.38
N THR A 166 7.17 7.45 6.16
CA THR A 166 6.59 7.24 4.83
C THR A 166 6.01 8.52 4.24
N ILE A 167 5.19 9.26 4.99
CA ILE A 167 4.61 10.53 4.50
C ILE A 167 5.72 11.58 4.33
N LYS A 168 6.68 11.64 5.26
CA LYS A 168 7.86 12.51 5.11
C LYS A 168 8.63 12.17 3.83
N ASN A 169 8.85 10.89 3.53
CA ASN A 169 9.53 10.48 2.31
C ASN A 169 8.78 10.92 1.04
N ILE A 170 7.45 10.88 1.03
CA ILE A 170 6.65 11.43 -0.09
C ILE A 170 6.89 12.94 -0.23
N LYS A 171 6.87 13.68 0.89
CA LYS A 171 7.12 15.14 0.88
C LYS A 171 8.53 15.47 0.40
N ASP A 172 9.55 14.78 0.91
CA ASP A 172 10.94 14.95 0.49
C ASP A 172 11.09 14.66 -1.03
N TRP A 173 10.39 13.65 -1.54
CA TRP A 173 10.37 13.34 -2.97
C TRP A 173 9.73 14.44 -3.81
N VAL A 174 8.60 14.99 -3.36
CA VAL A 174 7.95 16.16 -3.99
C VAL A 174 8.91 17.34 -4.05
N ASP A 175 9.54 17.69 -2.91
CA ASP A 175 10.45 18.84 -2.79
C ASP A 175 11.71 18.70 -3.67
N SER A 176 12.10 17.45 -3.98
CA SER A 176 13.22 17.15 -4.90
C SER A 176 12.86 17.21 -6.41
N GLY A 177 11.67 17.71 -6.74
CA GLY A 177 11.16 17.79 -8.11
C GLY A 177 10.64 16.44 -8.65
N GLY A 178 10.25 15.51 -7.77
CA GLY A 178 9.80 14.18 -8.15
C GLY A 178 8.57 14.17 -9.08
N LEU A 179 7.69 15.16 -8.93
CA LEU A 179 6.49 15.31 -9.77
C LEU A 179 6.80 15.69 -11.22
N GLU A 180 7.88 16.44 -11.47
CA GLU A 180 8.25 16.99 -12.79
C GLU A 180 9.01 15.98 -13.66
N LYS A 181 9.82 15.13 -13.02
CA LYS A 181 10.65 14.10 -13.67
C LYS A 181 9.82 12.97 -14.30
N GLU A 182 8.54 12.87 -13.97
CA GLU A 182 7.61 11.91 -14.58
C GLU A 182 6.76 12.58 -15.66
N HIS A 183 7.37 12.94 -16.80
CA HIS A 183 6.63 13.32 -18.00
C HIS A 183 5.92 12.09 -18.57
N VAL A 184 4.65 11.88 -18.21
CA VAL A 184 3.77 11.00 -18.97
C VAL A 184 3.23 11.84 -20.13
N LYS A 185 3.77 11.64 -21.33
CA LYS A 185 3.08 12.10 -22.54
C LYS A 185 1.67 11.51 -22.49
N LYS A 186 0.65 12.36 -22.44
CA LYS A 186 -0.74 11.93 -22.64
C LYS A 186 -0.87 11.60 -24.12
N GLU A 187 -0.53 10.38 -24.48
CA GLU A 187 -0.90 9.86 -25.79
C GLU A 187 -2.41 9.65 -25.78
N SER A 188 -3.08 10.27 -26.74
CA SER A 188 -4.51 10.12 -26.98
C SER A 188 -4.73 9.00 -27.99
N PHE A 189 -5.94 8.45 -28.03
CA PHE A 189 -6.35 7.51 -29.08
C PHE A 189 -6.11 8.07 -30.50
N GLN A 190 -6.24 9.39 -30.68
CA GLN A 190 -6.00 10.06 -31.96
C GLN A 190 -4.54 10.04 -32.37
N ASP A 191 -3.60 9.92 -31.42
CA ASP A 191 -2.16 9.95 -31.70
C ASP A 191 -1.69 8.64 -32.37
N GLY A 192 -2.53 7.59 -32.37
CA GLY A 192 -2.25 6.28 -32.97
C GLY A 192 -3.06 5.96 -34.23
N ILE A 193 -3.88 6.89 -34.74
CA ILE A 193 -4.71 6.68 -35.94
C ILE A 193 -4.27 7.66 -37.03
N ALA A 194 -3.79 7.12 -38.16
CA ALA A 194 -3.60 7.92 -39.36
C ALA A 194 -4.98 8.33 -39.92
N GLU A 195 -5.18 9.63 -40.14
CA GLU A 195 -6.34 10.14 -40.88
C GLU A 195 -6.29 9.58 -42.30
N ASN A 196 -7.34 8.84 -42.70
CA ASN A 196 -7.56 8.39 -44.07
C ASN A 196 -8.15 9.51 -44.93
#